data_AF-A0A923YX91-F1
#
_entry.id   AF-A0A923YX91-F1
#
_cell.length_a   1.000
_cell.length_b   1.000
_cell.length_c   1.000
_cell.angle_alpha   90.00
_cell.angle_beta   90.00
_cell.angle_gamma   90.00
#
_symmetry.space_group_name_H-M   'P 1'
#
loop_
_entity.id
_entity.type
_entity.pdbx_description
1 polymer ?
#
loop_
_entity_poly.entity_id
_entity_poly.type
_entity_poly.pdbx_seq_one_letter_code
_entity_poly.pdbx_strand_id
1 'polypeptide(L)'
;MTDKIKILWVDDEIDLLKPHILFLEKKNYEVVTCNNGRDALDIFAENIFDVVFLDENMPGMSGLETLHEMKEKKSSTPIIMITKSEEEYIMEEAIGSKIADYLIKPVNPNQILLSLKKNLDHSRLISEKTTLDYQKEFRKISMELSMVNSYQEWVELYKKLIFWELELENIDDANLISILESQKAEANLHFGKFIEKNYANWFSPKADKPVLSHNLFRELVVPELVKKEKPVLFVVIDNLRYDQWKTFESVINNHYKLEKELPYYAILPTATQYARNAIFSGLTPLEMEKQFPNYWKNDVEEGGKNLYEAEFLTAHLKRLGLNLKQDYFKITNLNSGKKLVEKFKTLKDNDLVTVVYNFVDMLSHAKTEMDVVKELAADDKAYRS
;
A
#
# COMPACT_ATOMS: atom_id res chain seq x y z
N MET A 1 21.06 25.09 -17.36
CA MET A 1 20.07 26.19 -17.44
C MET A 1 18.81 25.63 -16.84
N THR A 2 18.29 26.23 -15.78
CA THR A 2 17.01 25.83 -15.22
C THR A 2 15.93 26.28 -16.18
N ASP A 3 15.21 25.34 -16.81
CA ASP A 3 14.04 25.66 -17.63
C ASP A 3 13.04 26.44 -16.77
N LYS A 4 12.55 27.56 -17.30
CA LYS A 4 11.55 28.37 -16.62
C LYS A 4 10.22 27.62 -16.66
N ILE A 5 9.55 27.53 -15.51
CA ILE A 5 8.21 26.97 -15.43
C ILE A 5 7.28 27.79 -16.31
N LYS A 6 6.59 27.12 -17.24
CA LYS A 6 5.70 27.71 -18.24
C LYS A 6 4.24 27.48 -17.88
N ILE A 7 3.52 28.59 -17.71
CA ILE A 7 2.12 28.66 -17.27
C ILE A 7 1.27 29.07 -18.46
N LEU A 8 0.17 28.34 -18.73
CA LEU A 8 -0.90 28.83 -19.59
C LEU A 8 -1.99 29.45 -18.72
N TRP A 9 -2.32 30.72 -18.93
CA TRP A 9 -3.42 31.38 -18.21
C TRP A 9 -4.53 31.77 -19.19
N VAL A 10 -5.68 31.10 -19.04
CA VAL A 10 -6.87 31.26 -19.87
C VAL A 10 -7.93 32.00 -19.07
N ASP A 11 -8.31 33.21 -19.49
CA ASP A 11 -9.33 34.03 -18.82
C ASP A 11 -9.89 35.05 -19.83
N ASP A 12 -11.21 35.22 -19.89
CA ASP A 12 -11.82 36.17 -20.84
C ASP A 12 -11.54 37.64 -20.47
N GLU A 13 -11.22 37.89 -19.19
CA GLU A 13 -10.84 39.18 -18.63
C GLU A 13 -9.32 39.29 -18.41
N ILE A 14 -8.50 38.59 -19.20
CA ILE A 14 -7.03 38.49 -19.01
C ILE A 14 -6.30 39.83 -18.84
N ASP A 15 -6.78 40.89 -19.51
CA ASP A 15 -6.21 42.24 -19.41
C ASP A 15 -6.25 42.79 -17.98
N LEU A 16 -7.28 42.41 -17.19
CA LEU A 16 -7.40 42.78 -15.78
C LEU A 16 -6.38 42.04 -14.89
N LEU A 17 -5.84 40.92 -15.36
CA LEU A 17 -4.90 40.06 -14.63
C LEU A 17 -3.43 40.41 -14.92
N LYS A 18 -3.17 41.43 -15.74
CA LYS A 18 -1.82 41.93 -16.04
C LYS A 18 -0.93 42.18 -14.81
N PRO A 19 -1.42 42.73 -13.69
CA PRO A 19 -0.60 42.87 -12.47
C PRO A 19 -0.13 41.52 -11.92
N HIS A 20 -0.96 40.49 -11.97
CA HIS A 20 -0.63 39.14 -11.51
C HIS A 20 0.35 38.45 -12.46
N ILE A 21 0.20 38.63 -13.77
CA ILE A 21 1.15 38.14 -14.78
C ILE A 21 2.53 38.73 -14.53
N LEU A 22 2.64 40.06 -14.37
CA LEU A 22 3.91 40.73 -14.05
C LEU A 22 4.51 40.26 -12.72
N PHE A 23 3.68 39.92 -11.74
CA PHE A 23 4.13 39.35 -10.48
C PHE A 23 4.76 37.97 -10.66
N LEU A 24 4.15 37.10 -11.47
CA LEU A 24 4.67 35.76 -11.80
C LEU A 24 5.96 35.85 -12.63
N GLU A 25 6.03 36.73 -13.62
CA GLU A 25 7.24 36.96 -14.43
C GLU A 25 8.42 37.42 -13.55
N LYS A 26 8.18 38.32 -12.58
CA LYS A 26 9.19 38.73 -11.58
C LYS A 26 9.65 37.57 -10.68
N LYS A 27 8.83 36.52 -10.54
CA LYS A 27 9.15 35.28 -9.81
C LYS A 27 9.77 34.21 -10.72
N ASN A 28 10.16 34.58 -11.94
CA ASN A 28 10.85 33.72 -12.92
C ASN A 28 9.96 32.63 -13.54
N TYR A 29 8.64 32.85 -13.59
CA TYR A 29 7.71 32.05 -14.40
C TYR A 29 7.59 32.64 -15.81
N GLU A 30 7.39 31.79 -16.82
CA GLU A 30 6.94 32.20 -18.15
C GLU A 30 5.42 32.06 -18.21
N VAL A 31 4.70 33.12 -18.57
CA VAL A 31 3.23 33.11 -18.62
C VAL A 31 2.79 33.35 -20.06
N VAL A 32 2.13 32.36 -20.64
CA VAL A 32 1.42 32.48 -21.92
C VAL A 32 -0.05 32.67 -21.62
N THR A 33 -0.70 33.58 -22.33
CA THR A 33 -2.10 33.89 -22.07
C THR A 33 -2.98 33.72 -23.30
N CYS A 34 -4.25 33.43 -23.07
CA CYS A 34 -5.31 33.49 -24.06
C CYS A 34 -6.64 33.84 -23.40
N ASN A 35 -7.63 34.21 -24.21
CA ASN A 35 -8.88 34.80 -23.75
C ASN A 35 -10.12 33.92 -23.98
N ASN A 36 -9.95 32.71 -24.53
CA ASN A 36 -11.05 31.79 -24.76
C ASN A 36 -10.55 30.34 -24.82
N GLY A 37 -11.46 29.39 -24.57
CA GLY A 37 -11.14 27.97 -24.52
C GLY A 37 -10.62 27.39 -25.84
N ARG A 38 -11.05 27.91 -27.00
CA ARG A 38 -10.66 27.36 -28.30
C ARG A 38 -9.20 27.66 -28.63
N ASP A 39 -8.80 28.92 -28.46
CA ASP A 39 -7.40 29.33 -28.61
C ASP A 39 -6.52 28.64 -27.56
N ALA A 40 -7.05 28.42 -26.34
CA ALA A 40 -6.35 27.65 -25.31
C ALA A 40 -6.04 26.22 -25.77
N LEU A 41 -6.99 25.54 -26.43
CA LEU A 41 -6.78 24.17 -26.92
C LEU A 41 -5.74 24.10 -28.04
N ASP A 42 -5.68 25.10 -28.91
CA ASP A 42 -4.70 25.17 -29.99
C ASP A 42 -3.29 25.44 -29.42
N ILE A 43 -3.16 26.45 -28.54
CA ILE A 43 -1.90 26.78 -27.85
C ILE A 43 -1.41 25.59 -27.01
N PHE A 44 -2.31 24.93 -26.28
CA PHE A 44 -2.01 23.78 -25.43
C PHE A 44 -1.60 22.54 -26.22
N ALA A 45 -2.10 22.37 -27.45
CA ALA A 45 -1.67 21.30 -28.34
C ALA A 45 -0.23 21.51 -28.83
N GLU A 46 0.12 22.73 -29.22
CA GLU A 46 1.40 23.06 -29.85
C GLU A 46 2.56 23.26 -28.85
N ASN A 47 2.27 23.49 -27.57
CA ASN A 47 3.27 23.81 -26.55
C ASN A 47 3.26 22.83 -25.37
N ILE A 48 4.35 22.82 -24.60
CA ILE A 48 4.44 22.12 -23.31
C ILE A 48 4.26 23.15 -22.21
N PHE A 49 3.32 22.89 -21.31
CA PHE A 49 3.03 23.71 -20.14
C PHE A 49 3.18 22.85 -18.88
N ASP A 50 3.75 23.44 -17.84
CA ASP A 50 3.88 22.80 -16.53
C ASP A 50 2.57 22.88 -15.75
N VAL A 51 1.76 23.92 -15.99
CA VAL A 51 0.46 24.14 -15.34
C VAL A 51 -0.44 25.03 -16.18
N VAL A 52 -1.75 24.86 -16.04
CA VAL A 52 -2.76 25.72 -16.65
C VAL A 52 -3.62 26.36 -15.57
N PHE A 53 -3.79 27.67 -15.61
CA PHE A 53 -4.89 28.38 -14.95
C PHE A 53 -6.03 28.55 -15.94
N LEU A 54 -7.22 28.11 -15.57
CA LEU A 54 -8.37 28.09 -16.45
C LEU A 54 -9.57 28.73 -15.76
N ASP A 55 -10.04 29.84 -16.32
CA ASP A 55 -11.28 30.44 -15.87
C ASP A 55 -12.47 29.52 -16.19
N GLU A 56 -13.38 29.40 -15.24
CA GLU A 56 -14.59 28.62 -15.38
C GLU A 56 -15.55 29.27 -16.40
N ASN A 57 -15.72 30.59 -16.30
CA ASN A 57 -16.77 31.33 -16.98
C ASN A 57 -16.19 32.12 -18.15
N MET A 58 -16.10 31.49 -19.32
CA MET A 58 -15.64 32.14 -20.54
C MET A 58 -16.72 32.13 -21.63
N PRO A 59 -16.84 33.19 -22.46
CA PRO A 59 -17.73 33.21 -23.59
C PRO A 59 -17.41 32.13 -24.63
N GLY A 60 -18.46 31.51 -25.18
CA GLY A 60 -18.33 30.45 -26.18
C GLY A 60 -18.13 29.08 -25.53
N MET A 61 -16.89 28.62 -25.43
CA MET A 61 -16.55 27.33 -24.82
C MET A 61 -16.28 27.53 -23.32
N SER A 62 -16.99 26.78 -22.48
CA SER A 62 -16.84 26.90 -21.03
C SER A 62 -15.48 26.39 -20.55
N GLY A 63 -15.06 26.82 -19.36
CA GLY A 63 -13.84 26.29 -18.73
C GLY A 63 -13.93 24.78 -18.46
N LEU A 64 -15.11 24.26 -18.12
CA LEU A 64 -15.30 22.83 -17.88
C LEU A 64 -15.18 21.98 -19.15
N GLU A 65 -15.76 22.45 -20.27
CA GLU A 65 -15.58 21.79 -21.57
C GLU A 65 -14.10 21.84 -22.00
N THR A 66 -13.44 22.98 -21.79
CA THR A 66 -12.02 23.17 -22.12
C THR A 66 -11.13 22.23 -21.30
N LEU A 67 -11.41 22.10 -19.99
CA LEU A 67 -10.74 21.15 -19.10
C LEU A 67 -10.85 19.71 -19.61
N HIS A 68 -12.04 19.30 -20.04
CA HIS A 68 -12.28 17.94 -20.52
C HIS A 68 -11.39 17.61 -21.72
N GLU A 69 -11.41 18.47 -22.73
CA GLU A 69 -10.64 18.34 -23.97
C GLU A 69 -9.12 18.40 -23.72
N MET A 70 -8.66 19.29 -22.83
CA MET A 70 -7.26 19.35 -22.43
C MET A 70 -6.80 18.03 -21.78
N LYS A 71 -7.63 17.45 -20.90
CA LYS A 71 -7.32 16.19 -20.21
C LYS A 71 -7.38 14.97 -21.11
N GLU A 72 -8.20 14.97 -22.16
CA GLU A 72 -8.18 13.91 -23.18
C GLU A 72 -6.87 13.94 -23.99
N LYS A 73 -6.33 15.12 -24.28
CA LYS A 73 -5.06 15.27 -25.02
C LYS A 73 -3.83 15.02 -24.15
N LYS A 74 -3.76 15.63 -22.96
CA LYS A 74 -2.62 15.54 -22.03
C LYS A 74 -3.13 15.43 -20.59
N SER A 75 -3.29 14.21 -20.10
CA SER A 75 -3.87 13.95 -18.77
C SER A 75 -2.98 14.42 -17.60
N SER A 76 -1.66 14.48 -17.80
CA SER A 76 -0.67 14.72 -16.75
C SER A 76 -0.48 16.19 -16.37
N THR A 77 -0.76 17.16 -17.25
CA THR A 77 -0.57 18.58 -16.93
C THR A 77 -1.59 19.02 -15.87
N PRO A 78 -1.17 19.56 -14.71
CA PRO A 78 -2.09 20.06 -13.70
C PRO A 78 -2.88 21.27 -14.22
N ILE A 79 -4.19 21.24 -14.02
CA ILE A 79 -5.11 22.32 -14.40
C ILE A 79 -5.77 22.84 -13.12
N ILE A 80 -5.59 24.13 -12.86
CA ILE A 80 -6.11 24.84 -11.70
C ILE A 80 -7.26 25.72 -12.17
N MET A 81 -8.47 25.42 -11.69
CA MET A 81 -9.65 26.19 -12.06
C MET A 81 -9.70 27.51 -11.30
N ILE A 82 -10.10 28.59 -11.96
CA ILE A 82 -10.36 29.88 -11.34
C ILE A 82 -11.86 30.18 -11.47
N THR A 83 -12.55 30.40 -10.36
CA THR A 83 -14.02 30.53 -10.33
C THR A 83 -14.48 31.80 -9.59
N LYS A 84 -15.69 32.30 -9.91
CA LYS A 84 -16.38 33.37 -9.17
C LYS A 84 -17.30 32.83 -8.05
N SER A 85 -17.57 31.53 -8.01
CA SER A 85 -18.53 30.90 -7.07
C SER A 85 -17.82 30.14 -5.94
N GLU A 86 -18.34 30.21 -4.72
CA GLU A 86 -17.90 29.39 -3.57
C GLU A 86 -18.58 27.99 -3.56
N GLU A 87 -19.35 27.64 -4.59
CA GLU A 87 -20.28 26.52 -4.53
C GLU A 87 -19.60 25.12 -4.54
N GLU A 88 -20.04 24.29 -3.60
CA GLU A 88 -19.83 22.83 -3.49
C GLU A 88 -20.11 22.06 -4.81
N TYR A 89 -20.89 22.65 -5.72
CA TYR A 89 -21.35 22.01 -6.96
C TYR A 89 -20.21 21.65 -7.93
N ILE A 90 -19.10 22.40 -7.92
CA ILE A 90 -17.92 22.09 -8.74
C ILE A 90 -17.25 20.79 -8.25
N MET A 91 -17.30 20.45 -6.96
CA MET A 91 -16.81 19.15 -6.47
C MET A 91 -17.70 17.97 -6.90
N GLU A 92 -18.99 18.20 -7.12
CA GLU A 92 -19.96 17.16 -7.51
C GLU A 92 -20.06 16.96 -9.03
N GLU A 93 -20.06 18.04 -9.83
CA GLU A 93 -20.16 17.97 -11.30
C GLU A 93 -18.80 17.92 -12.01
N ALA A 94 -17.78 18.61 -11.50
CA ALA A 94 -16.43 18.53 -12.06
C ALA A 94 -15.70 17.37 -11.39
N ILE A 95 -15.84 16.18 -11.99
CA ILE A 95 -14.96 15.01 -11.88
C ILE A 95 -13.75 15.29 -10.95
N GLY A 96 -13.89 15.03 -9.65
CA GLY A 96 -12.89 15.39 -8.63
C GLY A 96 -11.49 14.80 -8.84
N SER A 97 -11.31 13.98 -9.87
CA SER A 97 -10.04 13.41 -10.32
C SER A 97 -9.37 14.15 -11.50
N LYS A 98 -10.00 15.15 -12.13
CA LYS A 98 -9.47 15.83 -13.34
C LYS A 98 -8.89 17.23 -13.10
N ILE A 99 -9.15 17.87 -11.97
CA ILE A 99 -8.54 19.16 -11.62
C ILE A 99 -7.46 18.97 -10.55
N ALA A 100 -6.43 19.81 -10.57
CA ALA A 100 -5.33 19.76 -9.60
C ALA A 100 -5.59 20.64 -8.37
N ASP A 101 -6.26 21.78 -8.57
CA ASP A 101 -6.63 22.72 -7.52
C ASP A 101 -7.72 23.67 -8.04
N TYR A 102 -8.26 24.52 -7.16
CA TYR A 102 -9.11 25.64 -7.58
C TYR A 102 -8.80 26.91 -6.77
N LEU A 103 -9.08 28.06 -7.38
CA LEU A 103 -8.90 29.39 -6.80
C LEU A 103 -10.18 30.21 -6.99
N ILE A 104 -10.55 30.97 -5.95
CA ILE A 104 -11.76 31.81 -5.97
C ILE A 104 -11.37 33.26 -6.29
N LYS A 105 -12.06 33.88 -7.26
CA LYS A 105 -11.91 35.30 -7.62
C LYS A 105 -12.53 36.17 -6.50
N PRO A 106 -11.91 37.31 -6.12
CA PRO A 106 -10.68 37.87 -6.68
C PRO A 106 -9.42 37.14 -6.19
N VAL A 107 -8.59 36.69 -7.13
CA VAL A 107 -7.40 35.89 -6.81
C VAL A 107 -6.27 36.74 -6.24
N ASN A 108 -5.73 36.35 -5.09
CA ASN A 108 -4.57 37.00 -4.49
C ASN A 108 -3.26 36.47 -5.13
N PRO A 109 -2.28 37.32 -5.51
CA PRO A 109 -0.99 36.85 -6.04
C PRO A 109 -0.27 35.80 -5.18
N ASN A 110 -0.40 35.87 -3.84
CA ASN A 110 0.16 34.86 -2.95
C ASN A 110 -0.62 33.54 -2.98
N GLN A 111 -1.94 33.54 -3.17
CA GLN A 111 -2.73 32.31 -3.33
C GLN A 111 -2.35 31.59 -4.63
N ILE A 112 -2.16 32.33 -5.71
CA ILE A 112 -1.65 31.79 -6.99
C ILE A 112 -0.29 31.13 -6.76
N LEU A 113 0.65 31.81 -6.08
CA LEU A 113 1.97 31.25 -5.81
C LEU A 113 1.92 29.99 -4.92
N LEU A 114 1.04 29.96 -3.92
CA LEU A 114 0.85 28.79 -3.06
C LEU A 114 0.29 27.60 -3.87
N SER A 115 -0.69 27.84 -4.73
CA SER A 115 -1.25 26.81 -5.60
C SER A 115 -0.21 26.31 -6.61
N LEU A 116 0.60 27.19 -7.21
CA LEU A 116 1.72 26.79 -8.07
C LEU A 116 2.72 25.89 -7.32
N LYS A 117 3.15 26.27 -6.12
CA LYS A 117 4.08 25.46 -5.32
C LYS A 117 3.47 24.11 -4.94
N LYS A 118 2.19 24.09 -4.54
CA LYS A 118 1.47 22.86 -4.20
C LYS A 118 1.38 21.90 -5.39
N ASN A 119 1.23 22.41 -6.61
CA ASN A 119 1.02 21.56 -7.79
C ASN A 119 2.30 21.26 -8.59
N LEU A 120 3.36 22.07 -8.43
CA LEU A 120 4.61 21.96 -9.20
C LEU A 120 5.82 21.57 -8.34
N ASP A 121 5.93 22.07 -7.11
CA ASP A 121 7.08 21.83 -6.23
C ASP A 121 6.84 20.68 -5.24
N HIS A 122 5.63 20.12 -5.15
CA HIS A 122 5.28 19.10 -4.16
C HIS A 122 6.14 17.84 -4.27
N SER A 123 6.35 17.33 -5.48
CA SER A 123 7.24 16.18 -5.72
C SER A 123 8.69 16.49 -5.30
N ARG A 124 9.22 17.65 -5.71
CA ARG A 124 10.62 18.04 -5.43
C ARG A 124 10.88 18.32 -3.95
N LEU A 125 10.01 19.08 -3.29
CA LEU A 125 10.17 19.43 -1.87
C LEU A 125 9.98 18.21 -0.96
N ILE A 126 9.06 17.30 -1.30
CA ILE A 126 8.94 16.02 -0.59
C ILE A 126 10.19 15.19 -0.80
N SER A 127 10.66 15.05 -2.04
CA SER A 127 11.89 14.30 -2.35
C SER A 127 13.11 14.84 -1.58
N GLU A 128 13.32 16.16 -1.56
CA GLU A 128 14.43 16.79 -0.83
C GLU A 128 14.32 16.56 0.68
N LYS A 129 13.12 16.71 1.25
CA LYS A 129 12.89 16.50 2.68
C LYS A 129 13.07 15.04 3.08
N THR A 130 12.45 14.11 2.35
CA THR A 130 12.56 12.67 2.61
C THR A 130 14.00 12.20 2.48
N THR A 131 14.75 12.71 1.50
CA THR A 131 16.21 12.46 1.38
C THR A 131 16.97 12.90 2.62
N LEU A 132 16.76 14.14 3.09
CA LEU A 132 17.42 14.68 4.28
C LEU A 132 17.05 13.89 5.55
N ASP A 133 15.80 13.46 5.67
CA ASP A 133 15.32 12.71 6.83
C ASP A 133 15.87 11.28 6.82
N TYR A 134 15.92 10.61 5.65
CA TYR A 134 16.55 9.30 5.53
C TYR A 134 18.06 9.35 5.83
N GLN A 135 18.79 10.37 5.36
CA GLN A 135 20.21 10.53 5.69
C GLN A 135 20.48 10.63 7.20
N LYS A 136 19.56 11.23 7.96
CA LYS A 136 19.64 11.28 9.43
C LYS A 136 19.34 9.91 10.04
N GLU A 137 18.27 9.25 9.58
CA GLU A 137 17.89 7.93 10.10
C GLU A 137 18.87 6.83 9.71
N PHE A 138 19.60 6.95 8.60
CA PHE A 138 20.61 5.97 8.16
C PHE A 138 21.56 5.60 9.29
N ARG A 139 22.15 6.60 9.97
CA ARG A 139 23.10 6.38 11.08
C ARG A 139 22.44 5.67 12.27
N LYS A 140 21.18 5.98 12.53
CA LYS A 140 20.41 5.40 13.62
C LYS A 140 20.04 3.95 13.33
N ILE A 141 19.61 3.64 12.11
CA ILE A 141 19.37 2.27 11.64
C ILE A 141 20.64 1.43 11.78
N SER A 142 21.79 1.93 11.32
CA SER A 142 23.06 1.21 11.45
C SER A 142 23.46 0.99 12.92
N MET A 143 23.22 1.96 13.80
CA MET A 143 23.47 1.80 15.24
C MET A 143 22.54 0.75 15.87
N GLU A 144 21.23 0.83 15.59
CA GLU A 144 20.25 -0.14 16.07
C GLU A 144 20.57 -1.55 15.58
N LEU A 145 20.97 -1.71 14.31
CA LEU A 145 21.36 -2.99 13.73
C LEU A 145 22.56 -3.63 14.43
N SER A 146 23.45 -2.82 15.01
CA SER A 146 24.60 -3.29 15.80
C SER A 146 24.25 -3.69 17.24
N MET A 147 23.14 -3.19 17.78
CA MET A 147 22.76 -3.35 19.19
C MET A 147 21.55 -4.27 19.40
N VAL A 148 20.77 -4.51 18.34
CA VAL A 148 19.54 -5.33 18.36
C VAL A 148 19.80 -6.71 18.94
N ASN A 149 19.02 -7.07 19.97
CA ASN A 149 19.25 -8.31 20.70
C ASN A 149 17.97 -9.05 21.15
N SER A 150 16.79 -8.49 20.90
CA SER A 150 15.50 -9.13 21.22
C SER A 150 14.60 -9.26 19.98
N TYR A 151 13.61 -10.16 20.04
CA TYR A 151 12.68 -10.36 18.92
C TYR A 151 11.78 -9.13 18.72
N GLN A 152 11.46 -8.39 19.79
CA GLN A 152 10.69 -7.15 19.69
C GLN A 152 11.47 -6.05 18.98
N GLU A 153 12.74 -5.88 19.31
CA GLU A 153 13.60 -4.89 18.63
C GLU A 153 13.79 -5.24 17.15
N TRP A 154 13.91 -6.53 16.81
CA TRP A 154 13.97 -6.98 15.41
C TRP A 154 12.71 -6.64 14.61
N VAL A 155 11.53 -6.79 15.21
CA VAL A 155 10.27 -6.34 14.59
C VAL A 155 10.32 -4.85 14.30
N GLU A 156 10.70 -4.03 15.28
CA GLU A 156 10.69 -2.58 15.13
C GLU A 156 11.72 -2.11 14.10
N LEU A 157 12.89 -2.75 14.05
CA LEU A 157 13.88 -2.52 13.01
C LEU A 157 13.34 -2.91 11.61
N TYR A 158 12.69 -4.07 11.48
CA TYR A 158 12.08 -4.49 10.22
C TYR A 158 11.01 -3.51 9.74
N LYS A 159 10.09 -3.09 10.62
CA LYS A 159 9.06 -2.08 10.29
C LYS A 159 9.69 -0.77 9.82
N LYS A 160 10.78 -0.34 10.45
CA LYS A 160 11.49 0.89 10.08
C LYS A 160 12.15 0.79 8.71
N LEU A 161 12.77 -0.35 8.39
CA LEU A 161 13.35 -0.60 7.06
C LEU A 161 12.26 -0.56 5.98
N ILE A 162 11.12 -1.22 6.21
CA ILE A 162 9.99 -1.21 5.28
C ILE A 162 9.37 0.19 5.14
N PHE A 163 9.25 0.94 6.23
CA PHE A 163 8.79 2.33 6.17
C PHE A 163 9.68 3.15 5.22
N TRP A 164 11.00 3.10 5.38
CA TRP A 164 11.91 3.83 4.51
C TRP A 164 11.92 3.31 3.07
N GLU A 165 11.70 2.01 2.86
CA GLU A 165 11.53 1.47 1.52
C GLU A 165 10.36 2.13 0.78
N LEU A 166 9.20 2.25 1.44
CA LEU A 166 8.00 2.87 0.87
C LEU A 166 8.17 4.39 0.68
N GLU A 167 8.83 5.08 1.62
CA GLU A 167 9.06 6.52 1.49
C GLU A 167 10.05 6.88 0.36
N LEU A 168 11.07 6.03 0.13
CA LEU A 168 12.06 6.25 -0.92
C LEU A 168 11.60 5.76 -2.31
N GLU A 169 10.55 4.96 -2.39
CA GLU A 169 10.03 4.37 -3.64
C GLU A 169 9.64 5.40 -4.72
N ASN A 170 9.24 6.59 -4.29
CA ASN A 170 8.83 7.69 -5.17
C ASN A 170 9.96 8.71 -5.42
N ILE A 171 11.17 8.42 -4.93
CA ILE A 171 12.34 9.26 -5.12
C ILE A 171 13.24 8.63 -6.18
N ASP A 172 13.50 9.36 -7.25
CA ASP A 172 14.41 8.95 -8.33
C ASP A 172 15.90 9.12 -7.91
N ASP A 173 16.28 8.61 -6.74
CA ASP A 173 17.67 8.59 -6.24
C ASP A 173 18.15 7.15 -6.06
N ALA A 174 18.77 6.61 -7.11
CA ALA A 174 19.31 5.26 -7.14
C ALA A 174 20.37 4.99 -6.05
N ASN A 175 21.11 6.02 -5.62
CA ASN A 175 22.13 5.86 -4.59
C ASN A 175 21.47 5.59 -3.22
N LEU A 176 20.44 6.35 -2.84
CA LEU A 176 19.73 6.11 -1.57
C LEU A 176 19.07 4.72 -1.52
N ILE A 177 18.46 4.29 -2.63
CA ILE A 177 17.87 2.96 -2.75
C ILE A 177 18.96 1.89 -2.52
N SER A 178 20.11 2.00 -3.19
CA SER A 178 21.21 1.04 -3.00
C SER A 178 21.75 0.98 -1.57
N ILE A 179 21.77 2.12 -0.87
CA ILE A 179 22.18 2.19 0.54
C ILE A 179 21.17 1.43 1.41
N LEU A 180 19.86 1.64 1.20
CA LEU A 180 18.81 0.92 1.93
C LEU A 180 18.90 -0.59 1.68
N GLU A 181 19.09 -1.00 0.43
CA GLU A 181 19.23 -2.42 0.09
C GLU A 181 20.46 -3.05 0.76
N SER A 182 21.57 -2.33 0.87
CA SER A 182 22.73 -2.78 1.66
C SER A 182 22.39 -2.95 3.14
N GLN A 183 21.63 -2.03 3.74
CA GLN A 183 21.19 -2.15 5.14
C GLN A 183 20.25 -3.33 5.35
N LYS A 184 19.32 -3.59 4.42
CA LYS A 184 18.43 -4.76 4.44
C LYS A 184 19.23 -6.05 4.33
N ALA A 185 20.25 -6.11 3.47
CA ALA A 185 21.13 -7.28 3.34
C ALA A 185 21.92 -7.56 4.63
N GLU A 186 22.47 -6.53 5.26
CA GLU A 186 23.17 -6.65 6.55
C GLU A 186 22.21 -7.09 7.67
N ALA A 187 21.00 -6.51 7.71
CA ALA A 187 19.95 -6.88 8.63
C ALA A 187 19.55 -8.36 8.49
N ASN A 188 19.39 -8.86 7.26
CA ASN A 188 19.09 -10.27 7.01
C ASN A 188 20.18 -11.21 7.53
N LEU A 189 21.46 -10.86 7.35
CA LEU A 189 22.58 -11.64 7.87
C LEU A 189 22.57 -11.70 9.41
N HIS A 190 22.37 -10.55 10.06
CA HIS A 190 22.32 -10.45 11.52
C HIS A 190 21.08 -11.15 12.10
N PHE A 191 19.94 -11.01 11.44
CA PHE A 191 18.70 -11.67 11.80
C PHE A 191 18.84 -13.20 11.70
N GLY A 192 19.49 -13.72 10.64
CA GLY A 192 19.80 -15.14 10.51
C GLY A 192 20.58 -15.68 11.71
N LYS A 193 21.66 -15.00 12.11
CA LYS A 193 22.45 -15.36 13.31
C LYS A 193 21.63 -15.28 14.60
N PHE A 194 20.75 -14.29 14.71
CA PHE A 194 19.83 -14.16 15.84
C PHE A 194 18.86 -15.35 15.90
N ILE A 195 18.30 -15.76 14.78
CA ILE A 195 17.41 -16.93 14.69
C ILE A 195 18.16 -18.20 15.07
N GLU A 196 19.35 -18.44 14.51
CA GLU A 196 20.19 -19.61 14.83
C GLU A 196 20.47 -19.73 16.34
N LYS A 197 20.77 -18.59 16.99
CA LYS A 197 21.08 -18.55 18.42
C LYS A 197 19.86 -18.79 19.31
N ASN A 198 18.69 -18.29 18.94
CA ASN A 198 17.54 -18.18 19.85
C ASN A 198 16.41 -19.18 19.58
N TYR A 199 16.20 -19.58 18.32
CA TYR A 199 15.00 -20.29 17.89
C TYR A 199 14.78 -21.61 18.64
N ALA A 200 15.82 -22.42 18.84
CA ALA A 200 15.71 -23.68 19.57
C ALA A 200 15.23 -23.46 21.02
N ASN A 201 15.70 -22.38 21.67
CA ASN A 201 15.32 -22.08 23.05
C ASN A 201 13.85 -21.65 23.17
N TRP A 202 13.23 -21.09 22.11
CA TRP A 202 11.82 -20.70 22.14
C TRP A 202 10.85 -21.87 22.38
N PHE A 203 11.28 -23.12 22.19
CA PHE A 203 10.46 -24.29 22.51
C PHE A 203 10.53 -24.70 23.99
N SER A 204 11.40 -24.07 24.78
CA SER A 204 11.46 -24.27 26.23
C SER A 204 10.22 -23.68 26.93
N PRO A 205 9.64 -24.34 27.95
CA PRO A 205 8.40 -23.89 28.59
C PRO A 205 8.41 -22.49 29.23
N LYS A 206 9.59 -21.98 29.60
CA LYS A 206 9.77 -20.66 30.26
C LYS A 206 10.58 -19.68 29.42
N ALA A 207 10.78 -19.96 28.13
CA ALA A 207 11.51 -19.04 27.27
C ALA A 207 10.71 -17.75 27.05
N ASP A 208 11.41 -16.62 27.10
CA ASP A 208 10.91 -15.39 26.50
C ASP A 208 11.00 -15.55 24.97
N LYS A 209 9.84 -15.48 24.31
CA LYS A 209 9.70 -15.87 22.91
C LYS A 209 8.58 -15.08 22.24
N PRO A 210 8.69 -14.86 20.92
CA PRO A 210 7.58 -14.31 20.16
C PRO A 210 6.42 -15.31 20.07
N VAL A 211 5.24 -14.81 19.70
CA VAL A 211 4.16 -15.65 19.20
C VAL A 211 4.66 -16.38 17.95
N LEU A 212 4.57 -17.72 17.95
CA LEU A 212 4.92 -18.56 16.81
C LEU A 212 3.68 -19.00 16.05
N SER A 213 3.84 -19.43 14.79
CA SER A 213 2.72 -19.91 13.94
C SER A 213 1.75 -20.86 14.67
N HIS A 214 2.27 -21.85 15.41
CA HIS A 214 1.46 -22.85 16.13
C HIS A 214 0.77 -22.31 17.39
N ASN A 215 1.16 -21.13 17.86
CA ASN A 215 0.58 -20.47 19.02
C ASN A 215 -0.38 -19.34 18.62
N LEU A 216 -0.23 -18.79 17.41
CA LEU A 216 -0.96 -17.61 16.92
C LEU A 216 -2.47 -17.72 17.15
N PHE A 217 -3.08 -18.81 16.70
CA PHE A 217 -4.53 -18.96 16.80
C PHE A 217 -5.00 -18.96 18.26
N ARG A 218 -4.29 -19.70 19.13
CA ARG A 218 -4.60 -19.78 20.57
C ARG A 218 -4.40 -18.43 21.27
N GLU A 219 -3.31 -17.74 20.98
CA GLU A 219 -2.93 -16.55 21.73
C GLU A 219 -3.61 -15.28 21.22
N LEU A 220 -3.92 -15.19 19.93
CA LEU A 220 -4.46 -13.98 19.30
C LEU A 220 -5.91 -14.11 18.84
N VAL A 221 -6.37 -15.29 18.40
CA VAL A 221 -7.72 -15.47 17.82
C VAL A 221 -8.72 -15.99 18.85
N VAL A 222 -8.35 -16.97 19.67
CA VAL A 222 -9.23 -17.55 20.70
C VAL A 222 -9.76 -16.50 21.69
N PRO A 223 -8.97 -15.53 22.19
CA PRO A 223 -9.50 -14.50 23.09
C PRO A 223 -10.66 -13.71 22.46
N GLU A 224 -10.60 -13.45 21.15
CA GLU A 224 -11.66 -12.74 20.42
C GLU A 224 -12.91 -13.62 20.22
N LEU A 225 -12.73 -14.93 20.01
CA LEU A 225 -13.84 -15.90 19.93
C LEU A 225 -14.58 -16.06 21.26
N VAL A 226 -13.85 -16.07 22.39
CA VAL A 226 -14.41 -16.33 23.72
C VAL A 226 -15.21 -15.13 24.25
N LYS A 227 -14.91 -13.91 23.82
CA LYS A 227 -15.70 -12.72 24.17
C LYS A 227 -17.17 -12.84 23.72
N LYS A 228 -17.44 -13.56 22.62
CA LYS A 228 -18.79 -13.77 22.03
C LYS A 228 -19.59 -12.49 21.78
N GLU A 229 -18.92 -11.35 21.60
CA GLU A 229 -19.59 -10.08 21.30
C GLU A 229 -20.09 -10.03 19.85
N LYS A 230 -19.32 -10.60 18.92
CA LYS A 230 -19.60 -10.64 17.48
C LYS A 230 -19.00 -11.90 16.84
N PRO A 231 -19.59 -12.41 15.74
CA PRO A 231 -18.95 -13.39 14.88
C PRO A 231 -17.54 -12.97 14.44
N VAL A 232 -16.61 -13.93 14.37
CA VAL A 232 -15.23 -13.67 13.93
C VAL A 232 -15.05 -14.11 12.48
N LEU A 233 -14.57 -13.19 11.64
CA LEU A 233 -14.03 -13.49 10.32
C LEU A 233 -12.51 -13.56 10.42
N PHE A 234 -11.95 -14.75 10.27
CA PHE A 234 -10.50 -14.97 10.28
C PHE A 234 -9.98 -15.10 8.84
N VAL A 235 -9.28 -14.08 8.36
CA VAL A 235 -8.72 -14.04 7.00
C VAL A 235 -7.21 -14.29 7.05
N VAL A 236 -6.75 -15.27 6.29
CA VAL A 236 -5.33 -15.56 6.09
C VAL A 236 -5.02 -15.36 4.61
N ILE A 237 -4.17 -14.39 4.30
CA ILE A 237 -3.73 -14.10 2.94
C ILE A 237 -2.36 -14.74 2.76
N ASP A 238 -2.26 -15.60 1.75
CA ASP A 238 -1.01 -16.26 1.42
C ASP A 238 0.01 -15.28 0.88
N ASN A 239 1.27 -15.49 1.22
CA ASN A 239 2.41 -14.83 0.59
C ASN A 239 2.29 -13.29 0.50
N LEU A 240 1.57 -12.69 1.46
CA LEU A 240 1.39 -11.25 1.54
C LEU A 240 2.48 -10.66 2.42
N ARG A 241 3.36 -9.87 1.81
CA ARG A 241 4.42 -9.18 2.54
C ARG A 241 3.89 -7.96 3.29
N TYR A 242 4.64 -7.53 4.31
CA TYR A 242 4.24 -6.41 5.16
C TYR A 242 4.23 -5.06 4.42
N ASP A 243 5.17 -4.84 3.50
CA ASP A 243 5.17 -3.66 2.62
C ASP A 243 3.92 -3.62 1.73
N GLN A 244 3.53 -4.76 1.17
CA GLN A 244 2.29 -4.87 0.39
C GLN A 244 1.06 -4.58 1.25
N TRP A 245 1.00 -5.13 2.46
CA TRP A 245 -0.05 -4.80 3.43
C TRP A 245 -0.16 -3.28 3.64
N LYS A 246 0.96 -2.60 3.84
CA LYS A 246 0.98 -1.14 4.02
C LYS A 246 0.51 -0.36 2.79
N THR A 247 0.71 -0.88 1.58
CA THR A 247 0.20 -0.24 0.36
C THR A 247 -1.33 -0.24 0.28
N PHE A 248 -2.01 -1.34 0.66
CA PHE A 248 -3.48 -1.43 0.56
C PHE A 248 -4.23 -1.30 1.90
N GLU A 249 -3.53 -1.12 3.03
CA GLU A 249 -4.13 -0.88 4.35
C GLU A 249 -5.17 0.26 4.33
N SER A 250 -4.89 1.32 3.57
CA SER A 250 -5.81 2.47 3.39
C SER A 250 -7.17 2.07 2.78
N VAL A 251 -7.17 1.08 1.88
CA VAL A 251 -8.40 0.56 1.25
C VAL A 251 -9.27 -0.17 2.28
N ILE A 252 -8.64 -0.92 3.19
CA ILE A 252 -9.35 -1.60 4.27
C ILE A 252 -9.86 -0.61 5.31
N ASN A 253 -9.07 0.42 5.62
CA ASN A 253 -9.42 1.45 6.59
C ASN A 253 -10.66 2.27 6.21
N ASN A 254 -11.03 2.30 4.92
CA ASN A 254 -12.28 2.90 4.45
C ASN A 254 -13.53 2.13 4.92
N HIS A 255 -13.37 0.86 5.31
CA HIS A 255 -14.47 -0.03 5.70
C HIS A 255 -14.37 -0.52 7.15
N TYR A 256 -13.15 -0.59 7.70
CA TYR A 256 -12.88 -1.14 9.03
C TYR A 256 -11.97 -0.21 9.82
N LYS A 257 -12.13 -0.20 11.15
CA LYS A 257 -11.20 0.52 12.04
C LYS A 257 -10.18 -0.48 12.59
N LEU A 258 -8.89 -0.19 12.41
CA LEU A 258 -7.82 -0.97 13.00
C LEU A 258 -7.89 -0.88 14.53
N GLU A 259 -8.02 -2.02 15.21
CA GLU A 259 -7.93 -2.10 16.67
C GLU A 259 -6.52 -2.44 17.14
N LYS A 260 -5.86 -3.40 16.49
CA LYS A 260 -4.53 -3.89 16.83
C LYS A 260 -3.79 -4.36 15.58
N GLU A 261 -2.49 -4.09 15.52
CA GLU A 261 -1.56 -4.64 14.53
C GLU A 261 -0.40 -5.30 15.27
N LEU A 262 -0.33 -6.63 15.21
CA LEU A 262 0.62 -7.43 15.99
C LEU A 262 1.47 -8.31 15.08
N PRO A 263 2.80 -8.29 15.23
CA PRO A 263 3.70 -9.20 14.54
C PRO A 263 3.68 -10.59 15.18
N TYR A 264 4.08 -11.60 14.42
CA TYR A 264 4.43 -12.92 14.93
C TYR A 264 5.61 -13.48 14.15
N TYR A 265 6.26 -14.51 14.68
CA TYR A 265 7.36 -15.19 14.01
C TYR A 265 6.87 -16.50 13.39
N ALA A 266 7.17 -16.71 12.11
CA ALA A 266 6.88 -17.98 11.47
C ALA A 266 7.69 -19.12 12.11
N ILE A 267 7.10 -20.30 12.20
CA ILE A 267 7.85 -21.52 12.52
C ILE A 267 8.86 -21.82 11.39
N LEU A 268 9.95 -22.49 11.72
CA LEU A 268 10.91 -23.03 10.76
C LEU A 268 10.63 -24.51 10.47
N PRO A 269 10.65 -24.93 9.18
CA PRO A 269 10.83 -24.09 8.00
C PRO A 269 9.64 -23.15 7.76
N THR A 270 9.86 -21.99 7.12
CA THR A 270 8.82 -20.95 6.95
C THR A 270 7.89 -21.17 5.77
N ALA A 271 8.18 -22.14 4.90
CA ALA A 271 7.37 -22.40 3.71
C ALA A 271 5.90 -22.66 4.07
N THR A 272 5.00 -22.33 3.15
CA THR A 272 3.55 -22.29 3.36
C THR A 272 3.00 -23.53 4.07
N GLN A 273 3.44 -24.73 3.68
CA GLN A 273 2.98 -25.98 4.31
C GLN A 273 3.31 -26.13 5.79
N TYR A 274 4.37 -25.48 6.27
CA TYR A 274 4.79 -25.60 7.66
C TYR A 274 4.11 -24.50 8.47
N ALA A 275 4.35 -23.24 8.11
CA ALA A 275 3.86 -22.10 8.87
C ALA A 275 2.33 -22.00 8.86
N ARG A 276 1.68 -22.27 7.72
CA ARG A 276 0.22 -22.16 7.63
C ARG A 276 -0.50 -23.31 8.31
N ASN A 277 -0.10 -24.54 8.04
CA ASN A 277 -0.73 -25.69 8.71
C ASN A 277 -0.49 -25.63 10.22
N ALA A 278 0.63 -25.06 10.69
CA ALA A 278 0.85 -24.78 12.10
C ALA A 278 -0.19 -23.80 12.68
N ILE A 279 -0.57 -22.74 11.96
CA ILE A 279 -1.63 -21.80 12.41
C ILE A 279 -2.95 -22.54 12.63
N PHE A 280 -3.37 -23.36 11.66
CA PHE A 280 -4.66 -24.06 11.74
C PHE A 280 -4.65 -25.21 12.73
N SER A 281 -3.58 -25.99 12.78
CA SER A 281 -3.46 -27.12 13.70
C SER A 281 -3.12 -26.69 15.14
N GLY A 282 -2.44 -25.57 15.34
CA GLY A 282 -1.83 -25.24 16.63
C GLY A 282 -0.78 -26.25 17.07
N LEU A 283 -0.14 -26.92 16.11
CA LEU A 283 0.87 -27.96 16.33
C LEU A 283 2.13 -27.64 15.53
N THR A 284 3.27 -28.16 15.99
CA THR A 284 4.51 -28.18 15.20
C THR A 284 4.43 -29.21 14.07
N PRO A 285 5.25 -29.10 13.01
CA PRO A 285 5.31 -30.08 11.92
C PRO A 285 5.45 -31.53 12.39
N LEU A 286 6.33 -31.79 13.34
CA LEU A 286 6.54 -33.14 13.89
C LEU A 286 5.32 -33.66 14.66
N GLU A 287 4.58 -32.78 15.34
CA GLU A 287 3.35 -33.16 16.03
C GLU A 287 2.21 -33.41 15.04
N MET A 288 2.12 -32.62 13.97
CA MET A 288 1.16 -32.84 12.88
C MET A 288 1.41 -34.18 12.20
N GLU A 289 2.66 -34.50 11.87
CA GLU A 289 3.04 -35.78 11.28
C GLU A 289 2.62 -36.97 12.18
N LYS A 290 2.88 -36.87 13.49
CA LYS A 290 2.55 -37.94 14.45
C LYS A 290 1.05 -38.09 14.70
N GLN A 291 0.32 -36.98 14.82
CA GLN A 291 -1.10 -37.00 15.19
C GLN A 291 -2.03 -37.15 13.98
N PHE A 292 -1.60 -36.68 12.81
CA PHE A 292 -2.38 -36.64 11.58
C PHE A 292 -1.56 -37.14 10.37
N PRO A 293 -1.03 -38.38 10.40
CA PRO A 293 -0.19 -38.91 9.33
C PRO A 293 -0.91 -38.98 7.97
N ASN A 294 -2.24 -39.04 7.97
CA ASN A 294 -3.03 -39.05 6.73
C ASN A 294 -3.21 -37.66 6.11
N TYR A 295 -2.98 -36.59 6.88
CA TYR A 295 -3.15 -35.20 6.42
C TYR A 295 -1.81 -34.53 6.15
N TRP A 296 -0.74 -35.00 6.80
CA TRP A 296 0.61 -34.49 6.64
C TRP A 296 1.32 -35.15 5.45
N LYS A 297 2.10 -34.37 4.71
CA LYS A 297 3.03 -34.84 3.68
C LYS A 297 4.36 -34.14 3.85
N ASN A 298 5.44 -34.91 3.86
CA ASN A 298 6.80 -34.40 3.91
C ASN A 298 7.26 -33.87 2.55
N ASP A 299 8.39 -33.17 2.54
CA ASP A 299 8.84 -32.43 1.36
C ASP A 299 9.11 -33.28 0.13
N VAL A 300 9.55 -34.51 0.36
CA VAL A 300 9.89 -35.51 -0.67
C VAL A 300 8.67 -36.21 -1.26
N GLU A 301 7.48 -35.98 -0.69
CA GLU A 301 6.26 -36.67 -1.09
C GLU A 301 5.46 -35.86 -2.11
N GLU A 302 4.95 -36.54 -3.15
CA GLU A 302 4.15 -35.91 -4.20
C GLU A 302 2.74 -35.53 -3.73
N GLY A 303 2.22 -34.42 -4.26
CA GLY A 303 0.84 -33.96 -4.08
C GLY A 303 0.71 -32.67 -3.27
N GLY A 304 -0.54 -32.25 -3.05
CA GLY A 304 -0.86 -31.01 -2.34
C GLY A 304 -0.56 -31.11 -0.84
N LYS A 305 0.24 -30.16 -0.33
CA LYS A 305 0.70 -30.09 1.07
C LYS A 305 -0.18 -29.22 1.97
N ASN A 306 -1.16 -28.52 1.38
CA ASN A 306 -2.08 -27.59 2.04
C ASN A 306 -3.54 -27.97 1.71
N LEU A 307 -3.91 -29.24 1.88
CA LEU A 307 -5.23 -29.73 1.50
C LEU A 307 -6.21 -29.84 2.68
N TYR A 308 -5.68 -29.97 3.91
CA TYR A 308 -6.46 -30.36 5.09
C TYR A 308 -6.51 -29.27 6.17
N GLU A 309 -6.40 -28.00 5.76
CA GLU A 309 -6.39 -26.84 6.66
C GLU A 309 -7.70 -26.75 7.49
N ALA A 310 -8.84 -27.06 6.87
CA ALA A 310 -10.15 -27.07 7.52
C ALA A 310 -10.25 -28.15 8.61
N GLU A 311 -9.74 -29.34 8.31
CA GLU A 311 -9.70 -30.49 9.21
C GLU A 311 -8.75 -30.22 10.38
N PHE A 312 -7.59 -29.61 10.12
CA PHE A 312 -6.67 -29.17 11.16
C PHE A 312 -7.32 -28.17 12.10
N LEU A 313 -8.00 -27.15 11.55
CA LEU A 313 -8.71 -26.14 12.34
C LEU A 313 -9.82 -26.78 13.20
N THR A 314 -10.61 -27.67 12.61
CA THR A 314 -11.68 -28.39 13.32
C THR A 314 -11.11 -29.20 14.49
N ALA A 315 -10.03 -29.95 14.26
CA ALA A 315 -9.37 -30.71 15.30
C ALA A 315 -8.74 -29.81 16.38
N HIS A 316 -8.21 -28.65 15.98
CA HIS A 316 -7.63 -27.67 16.89
C HIS A 316 -8.68 -27.04 17.82
N LEU A 317 -9.81 -26.59 17.27
CA LEU A 317 -10.94 -26.08 18.07
C LEU A 317 -11.41 -27.12 19.10
N LYS A 318 -11.51 -28.39 18.69
CA LYS A 318 -11.85 -29.50 19.60
C LYS A 318 -10.81 -29.67 20.72
N ARG A 319 -9.51 -29.62 20.41
CA ARG A 319 -8.43 -29.66 21.43
C ARG A 319 -8.46 -28.47 22.38
N LEU A 320 -8.93 -27.31 21.90
CA LEU A 320 -9.12 -26.10 22.71
C LEU A 320 -10.40 -26.13 23.56
N GLY A 321 -11.25 -27.15 23.39
CA GLY A 321 -12.54 -27.23 24.10
C GLY A 321 -13.59 -26.23 23.59
N LEU A 322 -13.42 -25.71 22.37
CA LEU A 322 -14.33 -24.75 21.75
C LEU A 322 -15.36 -25.47 20.88
N ASN A 323 -16.64 -25.38 21.26
CA ASN A 323 -17.75 -25.87 20.45
C ASN A 323 -18.39 -24.68 19.72
N LEU A 324 -17.94 -24.45 18.49
CA LEU A 324 -18.31 -23.30 17.67
C LEU A 324 -18.93 -23.76 16.36
N LYS A 325 -19.95 -23.05 15.88
CA LYS A 325 -20.42 -23.18 14.50
C LYS A 325 -19.40 -22.47 13.60
N GLN A 326 -18.74 -23.22 12.73
CA GLN A 326 -17.68 -22.68 11.88
C GLN A 326 -17.79 -23.14 10.43
N ASP A 327 -17.30 -22.31 9.52
CA ASP A 327 -17.07 -22.64 8.11
C ASP A 327 -15.65 -22.22 7.69
N TYR A 328 -15.09 -22.96 6.73
CA TYR A 328 -13.78 -22.69 6.14
C TYR A 328 -13.88 -22.60 4.62
N PHE A 329 -13.24 -21.57 4.05
CA PHE A 329 -13.21 -21.33 2.61
C PHE A 329 -11.78 -21.10 2.14
N LYS A 330 -11.36 -21.85 1.12
CA LYS A 330 -10.09 -21.63 0.42
C LYS A 330 -10.36 -21.03 -0.95
N ILE A 331 -9.85 -19.82 -1.17
CA ILE A 331 -10.03 -19.05 -2.39
C ILE A 331 -8.76 -19.17 -3.22
N THR A 332 -8.84 -19.93 -4.30
CA THR A 332 -7.73 -20.16 -5.24
C THR A 332 -7.91 -19.39 -6.55
N ASN A 333 -9.08 -18.80 -6.78
CA ASN A 333 -9.36 -18.02 -7.99
C ASN A 333 -10.49 -17.00 -7.76
N LEU A 334 -10.55 -16.00 -8.63
CA LEU A 334 -11.53 -14.91 -8.54
C LEU A 334 -12.99 -15.41 -8.52
N ASN A 335 -13.32 -16.46 -9.27
CA ASN A 335 -14.68 -16.99 -9.34
C ASN A 335 -15.13 -17.57 -7.99
N SER A 336 -14.24 -18.33 -7.32
CA SER A 336 -14.51 -18.83 -5.96
C SER A 336 -14.70 -17.70 -4.95
N GLY A 337 -13.94 -16.61 -5.10
CA GLY A 337 -14.10 -15.39 -4.29
C GLY A 337 -15.47 -14.74 -4.49
N LYS A 338 -15.90 -14.53 -5.74
CA LYS A 338 -17.22 -13.95 -6.06
C LYS A 338 -18.37 -14.78 -5.48
N LYS A 339 -18.30 -16.11 -5.59
CA LYS A 339 -19.30 -17.02 -5.00
C LYS A 339 -19.38 -16.90 -3.48
N LEU A 340 -18.26 -16.71 -2.80
CA LEU A 340 -18.25 -16.48 -1.36
C LEU A 340 -18.94 -15.15 -1.00
N VAL A 341 -18.65 -14.08 -1.74
CA VAL A 341 -19.27 -12.76 -1.55
C VAL A 341 -20.79 -12.81 -1.69
N GLU A 342 -21.29 -13.50 -2.72
CA GLU A 342 -22.74 -13.69 -2.94
C GLU A 342 -23.42 -14.39 -1.75
N LYS A 343 -22.74 -15.36 -1.15
CA LYS A 343 -23.24 -16.13 0.00
C LYS A 343 -22.89 -15.54 1.35
N PHE A 344 -22.12 -14.45 1.41
CA PHE A 344 -21.52 -13.97 2.66
C PHE A 344 -22.56 -13.63 3.73
N LYS A 345 -23.75 -13.14 3.31
CA LYS A 345 -24.87 -12.87 4.23
C LYS A 345 -25.37 -14.11 4.97
N THR A 346 -25.25 -15.31 4.39
CA THR A 346 -25.70 -16.56 5.03
C THR A 346 -24.73 -17.06 6.09
N LEU A 347 -23.52 -16.51 6.17
CA LEU A 347 -22.47 -16.91 7.10
C LEU A 347 -22.52 -16.14 8.44
N LYS A 348 -23.44 -15.17 8.57
CA LYS A 348 -23.57 -14.30 9.75
C LYS A 348 -23.89 -15.05 11.04
N ASP A 349 -24.50 -16.23 10.92
CA ASP A 349 -24.90 -17.05 12.07
C ASP A 349 -23.78 -17.98 12.56
N ASN A 350 -22.60 -17.95 11.95
CA ASN A 350 -21.44 -18.72 12.40
C ASN A 350 -20.69 -17.96 13.49
N ASP A 351 -20.13 -18.67 14.45
CA ASP A 351 -19.22 -18.08 15.44
C ASP A 351 -17.87 -17.73 14.81
N LEU A 352 -17.40 -18.56 13.86
CA LEU A 352 -16.13 -18.41 13.15
C LEU A 352 -16.30 -18.68 11.65
N VAL A 353 -15.87 -17.75 10.81
CA VAL A 353 -15.70 -17.96 9.37
C VAL A 353 -14.23 -17.79 9.04
N THR A 354 -13.59 -18.83 8.52
CA THR A 354 -12.19 -18.77 8.11
C THR A 354 -12.07 -18.69 6.59
N VAL A 355 -11.28 -17.74 6.10
CA VAL A 355 -11.02 -17.56 4.67
C VAL A 355 -9.51 -17.58 4.43
N VAL A 356 -9.06 -18.49 3.59
CA VAL A 356 -7.68 -18.56 3.13
C VAL A 356 -7.63 -18.09 1.68
N TYR A 357 -6.85 -17.05 1.42
CA TYR A 357 -6.75 -16.43 0.10
C TYR A 357 -5.38 -16.72 -0.53
N ASN A 358 -5.33 -17.57 -1.55
CA ASN A 358 -4.10 -18.09 -2.16
C ASN A 358 -3.69 -17.36 -3.46
N PHE A 359 -4.38 -16.28 -3.83
CA PHE A 359 -4.20 -15.66 -5.16
C PHE A 359 -2.81 -15.03 -5.36
N VAL A 360 -2.17 -14.53 -4.29
CA VAL A 360 -0.82 -13.93 -4.38
C VAL A 360 0.22 -14.99 -4.74
N ASP A 361 0.03 -16.24 -4.32
CA ASP A 361 0.87 -17.38 -4.70
C ASP A 361 0.77 -17.68 -6.20
N MET A 362 -0.38 -17.47 -6.83
CA MET A 362 -0.49 -17.59 -8.29
C MET A 362 0.34 -16.53 -9.02
N LEU A 363 0.38 -15.29 -8.51
CA LEU A 363 1.23 -14.22 -9.07
C LEU A 363 2.72 -14.49 -8.82
N SER A 364 3.07 -15.01 -7.64
CA SER A 364 4.45 -15.38 -7.30
C SER A 364 4.97 -16.59 -8.10
N HIS A 365 4.16 -17.62 -8.27
CA HIS A 365 4.50 -18.78 -9.11
C HIS A 365 4.53 -18.40 -10.59
N ALA A 366 3.60 -17.56 -11.05
CA ALA A 366 3.65 -16.99 -12.41
C ALA A 366 4.91 -16.13 -12.60
N LYS A 367 5.37 -15.39 -11.59
CA LYS A 367 6.67 -14.69 -11.63
C LYS A 367 7.84 -15.67 -11.74
N THR A 368 7.80 -16.87 -11.15
CA THR A 368 8.91 -17.82 -11.34
C THR A 368 8.86 -18.54 -12.70
N GLU A 369 7.66 -18.78 -13.24
CA GLU A 369 7.43 -19.64 -14.41
C GLU A 369 7.15 -18.90 -15.73
N MET A 370 6.70 -17.65 -15.71
CA MET A 370 6.32 -16.88 -16.90
C MET A 370 7.20 -15.63 -17.04
N ASP A 371 8.00 -15.57 -18.10
CA ASP A 371 8.93 -14.46 -18.37
C ASP A 371 8.21 -13.10 -18.47
N VAL A 372 6.98 -13.07 -18.98
CA VAL A 372 6.15 -11.85 -19.06
C VAL A 372 5.81 -11.28 -17.68
N VAL A 373 5.58 -12.14 -16.67
CA VAL A 373 5.26 -11.69 -15.31
C VAL A 373 6.53 -11.28 -14.56
N LYS A 374 7.69 -11.86 -14.89
CA LYS A 374 9.00 -11.36 -14.41
C LYS A 374 9.29 -9.95 -14.90
N GLU A 375 9.00 -9.67 -16.18
CA GLU A 375 9.20 -8.35 -16.77
C GLU A 375 8.23 -7.31 -16.19
N LEU A 376 6.98 -7.70 -15.92
CA LEU A 376 5.96 -6.81 -15.35
C LEU A 376 6.17 -6.50 -13.85
N ALA A 377 6.78 -7.41 -13.09
CA ALA A 377 7.02 -7.27 -11.64
C ALA A 377 8.51 -7.47 -11.30
N ALA A 378 9.40 -6.74 -11.99
CA ALA A 378 10.85 -6.92 -11.89
C ALA A 378 11.43 -6.52 -10.52
N ASP A 379 10.81 -5.55 -9.85
CA ASP A 379 11.22 -5.04 -8.53
C ASP A 379 10.05 -5.04 -7.53
N ASP A 380 10.33 -4.67 -6.28
CA ASP A 380 9.34 -4.64 -5.20
C ASP A 380 8.23 -3.60 -5.46
N LYS A 381 8.54 -2.52 -6.18
CA LYS A 381 7.58 -1.48 -6.57
C LYS A 381 6.55 -1.96 -7.57
N ALA A 382 7.02 -2.61 -8.61
CA ALA A 382 6.19 -3.22 -9.63
C ALA A 382 5.34 -4.37 -9.08
N TYR A 383 5.78 -5.03 -7.99
CA TYR A 383 5.01 -6.07 -7.31
C TYR A 383 3.92 -5.53 -6.37
N ARG A 384 4.02 -4.24 -5.98
CA ARG A 384 2.99 -3.53 -5.18
C ARG A 384 1.93 -2.84 -6.04
N SER A 385 2.28 -2.48 -7.29
CA SER A 385 1.41 -1.82 -8.28
C SER A 385 0.45 -2.81 -8.93
#